data_AF-A0A5S3YNK1-F1
#
_entry.id   AF-A0A5S3YNK1-F1
#
_cell.length_a   1.000
_cell.length_b   1.000
_cell.length_c   1.000
_cell.angle_alpha   90.00
_cell.angle_beta   90.00
_cell.angle_gamma   90.00
#
_symmetry.space_group_name_H-M   'P 1'
#
loop_
_entity.id
_entity.type
_entity.pdbx_description
1 polymer ?
#
loop_
_entity_poly.entity_id
_entity_poly.type
_entity_poly.pdbx_seq_one_letter_code
_entity_poly.pdbx_strand_id
1 'polypeptide(L)'
;VVGCGNATDLIKNNQEVTVSCAEGDTGFIYDGKLDFDIISSRVDTMPDLPMKIMMNVGNPDRAFDFAKLPHAGIGLARVEFIINRMIGVHPKALINFDVQPTELQAE
;
A
#
# COMPACT_ATOMS: atom_id res chain seq x y z
N VAL A 1 -1.45 -9.56 11.42
CA VAL A 1 -1.64 -8.53 12.46
C VAL A 1 -0.32 -8.36 13.19
N VAL A 2 0.17 -7.13 13.35
CA VAL A 2 1.43 -6.82 14.05
C VAL A 2 1.14 -5.85 15.19
N GLY A 3 1.98 -5.82 16.23
CA GLY A 3 1.77 -4.94 17.39
C GLY A 3 0.74 -5.47 18.41
N CYS A 4 0.46 -6.77 18.41
CA CYS A 4 -0.45 -7.37 19.38
C CYS A 4 0.26 -7.56 20.73
N GLY A 5 0.11 -6.60 21.65
CA GLY A 5 0.86 -6.55 22.90
C GLY A 5 0.68 -7.75 23.84
N ASN A 6 -0.47 -8.41 23.82
CA ASN A 6 -0.83 -9.53 24.70
C ASN A 6 -1.22 -10.82 23.96
N ALA A 7 -0.94 -10.91 22.64
CA ALA A 7 -1.38 -12.06 21.85
C ALA A 7 -0.78 -13.38 22.33
N THR A 8 0.48 -13.38 22.78
CA THR A 8 1.16 -14.59 23.29
C THR A 8 0.59 -15.10 24.62
N ASP A 9 -0.08 -14.25 25.38
CA ASP A 9 -0.70 -14.62 26.66
C ASP A 9 -2.14 -15.12 26.45
N LEU A 10 -2.83 -14.56 25.45
CA LEU A 10 -4.23 -14.87 25.16
C LEU A 10 -4.41 -16.07 24.22
N ILE A 11 -3.50 -16.28 23.27
CA ILE A 11 -3.59 -17.33 22.25
C ILE A 11 -2.71 -18.50 22.65
N LYS A 12 -3.31 -19.67 22.80
CA LYS A 12 -2.59 -20.91 23.15
C LYS A 12 -2.09 -21.63 21.92
N ASN A 13 -1.06 -22.46 22.10
CA ASN A 13 -0.60 -23.38 21.05
C ASN A 13 -1.75 -24.28 20.58
N ASN A 14 -1.87 -24.44 19.26
CA ASN A 14 -2.94 -25.19 18.59
C ASN A 14 -4.36 -24.63 18.79
N GLN A 15 -4.51 -23.41 19.32
CA GLN A 15 -5.80 -22.73 19.32
C GLN A 15 -6.16 -22.27 17.91
N GLU A 16 -7.33 -22.68 17.45
CA GLU A 16 -7.87 -22.20 16.18
C GLU A 16 -8.39 -20.77 16.36
N VAL A 17 -8.01 -19.89 15.43
CA VAL A 17 -8.42 -18.49 15.42
C VAL A 17 -8.72 -18.04 14.00
N THR A 18 -9.59 -17.05 13.88
CA THR A 18 -9.90 -16.38 12.60
C THR A 18 -9.33 -14.98 12.61
N VAL A 19 -8.55 -14.63 11.60
CA VAL A 19 -7.94 -13.31 11.47
C VAL A 19 -8.70 -12.49 10.43
N SER A 20 -9.26 -11.36 10.84
CA SER A 20 -9.90 -10.39 9.94
C SER A 20 -8.93 -9.24 9.64
N CYS A 21 -8.82 -8.93 8.34
CA CYS A 21 -8.18 -7.72 7.83
C CYS A 21 -9.21 -6.82 7.12
N ALA A 22 -10.51 -7.01 7.38
CA ALA A 22 -11.58 -6.28 6.69
C ALA A 22 -11.67 -4.82 7.13
N GLU A 23 -11.14 -4.50 8.31
CA GLU A 23 -11.22 -3.18 8.96
C GLU A 23 -10.04 -2.26 8.55
N GLY A 24 -9.45 -2.53 7.38
CA GLY A 24 -8.36 -1.74 6.80
C GLY A 24 -7.06 -1.91 7.58
N ASP A 25 -6.62 -0.85 8.24
CA ASP A 25 -5.34 -0.82 8.97
C ASP A 25 -5.43 -1.48 10.36
N THR A 26 -6.65 -1.74 10.85
CA THR A 26 -6.88 -2.44 12.13
C THR A 26 -7.19 -3.90 11.84
N GLY A 27 -6.43 -4.83 12.46
CA GLY A 27 -6.67 -6.26 12.34
C GLY A 27 -7.33 -6.83 13.59
N PHE A 28 -8.35 -7.67 13.41
CA PHE A 28 -9.05 -8.35 14.51
C PHE A 28 -8.72 -9.85 14.52
N ILE A 29 -8.66 -10.42 15.71
CA ILE A 29 -8.45 -11.86 15.92
C ILE A 29 -9.66 -12.37 16.71
N TYR A 30 -10.39 -13.30 16.11
CA TYR A 30 -11.55 -13.95 16.69
C TYR A 30 -11.20 -15.36 17.14
N ASP A 31 -11.85 -15.83 18.20
CA ASP A 31 -11.72 -17.19 18.68
C ASP A 31 -12.42 -18.19 17.74
N GLY A 32 -11.77 -19.32 17.47
CA GLY A 32 -12.28 -20.38 16.62
C GLY A 32 -12.19 -20.11 15.11
N LYS A 33 -12.64 -21.10 14.34
CA LYS A 33 -12.85 -20.99 12.88
C LYS A 33 -14.25 -20.46 12.61
N LEU A 34 -14.34 -19.19 12.23
CA LEU A 34 -15.59 -18.60 11.77
C LEU A 34 -15.82 -18.97 10.32
N ASP A 35 -17.08 -19.24 9.98
CA ASP A 35 -17.50 -19.43 8.61
C ASP A 35 -17.31 -18.15 7.81
N PHE A 36 -16.90 -18.28 6.56
CA PHE A 36 -16.69 -17.16 5.66
C PHE A 36 -17.21 -17.49 4.27
N ASP A 37 -17.77 -16.48 3.61
CA ASP A 37 -18.21 -16.58 2.22
C ASP A 37 -17.20 -15.89 1.31
N ILE A 38 -16.75 -16.61 0.27
CA ILE A 38 -15.92 -16.02 -0.78
C ILE A 38 -16.83 -15.52 -1.90
N ILE A 39 -17.00 -14.20 -1.98
CA ILE A 39 -17.67 -13.57 -3.12
C ILE A 39 -16.60 -13.19 -4.15
N SER A 40 -16.41 -14.02 -5.17
CA SER A 40 -15.54 -13.69 -6.30
C SER A 40 -16.34 -12.92 -7.36
N SER A 41 -16.04 -11.63 -7.54
CA SER A 41 -16.53 -10.89 -8.71
C SER A 41 -15.51 -11.03 -9.83
N ARG A 42 -15.91 -11.64 -10.96
CA ARG A 42 -15.04 -11.72 -12.14
C ARG A 42 -15.05 -10.36 -12.84
N VAL A 43 -13.88 -9.74 -12.95
CA VAL A 43 -13.74 -8.42 -13.60
C VAL A 43 -13.51 -8.55 -15.12
N ASP A 44 -13.63 -9.77 -15.66
CA ASP A 44 -13.45 -10.10 -17.07
C ASP A 44 -14.71 -9.88 -17.93
N THR A 45 -15.83 -9.51 -17.31
CA THR A 45 -17.12 -9.24 -17.98
C THR A 45 -17.50 -7.76 -17.93
N MET A 46 -16.50 -6.88 -18.00
CA MET A 46 -16.72 -5.44 -18.15
C MET A 46 -17.17 -5.15 -19.59
N PRO A 47 -18.24 -4.37 -19.81
CA PRO A 47 -18.67 -3.99 -21.15
C PRO A 47 -17.62 -3.08 -21.81
N ASP A 48 -17.55 -3.11 -23.14
CA ASP A 48 -16.74 -2.16 -23.88
C ASP A 48 -17.26 -0.73 -23.66
N LEU A 49 -16.35 0.16 -23.26
CA LEU A 49 -16.65 1.56 -23.03
C LEU A 49 -16.08 2.42 -24.17
N PRO A 50 -16.77 3.50 -24.57
CA PRO A 50 -16.26 4.43 -25.59
C PRO A 50 -15.07 5.27 -25.10
N MET A 51 -14.63 5.07 -23.85
CA MET A 51 -13.58 5.84 -23.20
C MET A 51 -12.63 4.94 -22.42
N LYS A 52 -11.39 5.39 -22.28
CA LYS A 52 -10.34 4.71 -21.52
C LYS A 52 -10.45 5.06 -20.04
N ILE A 53 -10.73 4.08 -19.19
CA ILE A 53 -10.60 4.23 -17.73
C ILE A 53 -9.11 4.20 -17.39
N MET A 54 -8.59 5.27 -16.80
CA MET A 54 -7.19 5.37 -16.38
C MET A 54 -7.11 5.63 -14.88
N MET A 55 -5.97 5.32 -14.27
CA MET A 55 -5.75 5.48 -12.85
C MET A 55 -4.96 6.74 -12.50
N ASN A 56 -5.27 7.31 -11.33
CA ASN A 56 -4.46 8.33 -10.67
C ASN A 56 -3.64 7.64 -9.57
N VAL A 57 -2.33 7.59 -9.74
CA VAL A 57 -1.43 6.87 -8.84
C VAL A 57 -0.39 7.85 -8.30
N GLY A 58 -0.31 7.93 -6.98
CA GLY A 58 0.73 8.72 -6.31
C GLY A 58 1.74 7.90 -5.52
N ASN A 59 1.36 6.74 -4.97
CA ASN A 59 2.30 5.87 -4.30
C ASN A 59 2.80 4.79 -5.28
N PRO A 60 4.09 4.77 -5.65
CA PRO A 60 4.65 3.78 -6.56
C PRO A 60 4.57 2.34 -6.01
N ASP A 61 4.66 2.16 -4.69
CA ASP A 61 4.64 0.81 -4.08
C ASP A 61 3.32 0.09 -4.32
N ARG A 62 2.22 0.85 -4.41
CA ARG A 62 0.87 0.32 -4.66
C ARG A 62 0.57 0.09 -6.14
N ALA A 63 1.45 0.54 -7.05
CA ALA A 63 1.22 0.40 -8.49
C ALA A 63 1.06 -1.07 -8.92
N PHE A 64 1.79 -1.99 -8.28
CA PHE A 64 1.70 -3.43 -8.55
C PHE A 64 0.37 -4.05 -8.11
N ASP A 65 -0.23 -3.56 -7.02
CA ASP A 65 -1.56 -4.02 -6.59
C ASP A 65 -2.63 -3.58 -7.59
N PHE A 66 -2.53 -2.35 -8.07
CA PHE A 66 -3.49 -1.78 -9.01
C PHE A 66 -3.38 -2.35 -10.42
N ALA A 67 -2.20 -2.86 -10.80
CA ALA A 67 -2.00 -3.52 -12.10
C ALA A 67 -2.91 -4.74 -12.32
N LYS A 68 -3.49 -5.28 -11.23
CA LYS A 68 -4.44 -6.41 -11.28
C LYS A 68 -5.87 -5.96 -11.67
N LEU A 69 -6.16 -4.66 -11.65
CA LEU A 69 -7.47 -4.11 -12.01
C LEU A 69 -7.53 -3.83 -13.52
N PRO A 70 -8.69 -4.03 -14.17
CA PRO A 70 -8.84 -3.67 -15.57
C PRO A 70 -8.84 -2.15 -15.73
N HIS A 71 -7.77 -1.64 -16.34
CA HIS A 71 -7.59 -0.24 -16.64
C HIS A 71 -6.79 -0.07 -17.95
N ALA A 72 -6.94 1.06 -18.60
CA ALA A 72 -6.18 1.43 -19.80
C ALA A 72 -4.80 2.07 -19.49
N GLY A 73 -4.41 2.14 -18.21
CA GLY A 73 -3.10 2.63 -17.76
C GLY A 73 -3.20 3.71 -16.69
N ILE A 74 -2.11 4.48 -16.53
CA ILE A 74 -2.02 5.60 -15.58
C ILE A 74 -2.27 6.90 -16.34
N GLY A 75 -3.30 7.64 -15.95
CA GLY A 75 -3.65 8.94 -16.53
C GLY A 75 -3.00 10.12 -15.79
N LEU A 76 -2.67 9.92 -14.51
CA LEU A 76 -1.93 10.88 -13.70
C LEU A 76 -1.00 10.13 -12.74
N ALA A 77 0.30 10.32 -12.92
CA ALA A 77 1.32 9.88 -11.98
C ALA A 77 1.75 11.07 -11.12
N ARG A 78 1.54 10.98 -9.82
CA ARG A 78 1.94 12.01 -8.86
C ARG A 78 3.35 11.72 -8.35
N VAL A 79 4.21 12.72 -8.35
CA VAL A 79 5.66 12.61 -8.05
C VAL A 79 5.97 12.97 -6.60
N GLU A 80 5.02 13.62 -5.92
CA GLU A 80 5.20 14.17 -4.57
C GLU A 80 5.61 13.11 -3.54
N PHE A 81 5.11 11.86 -3.68
CA PHE A 81 5.52 10.77 -2.79
C PHE A 81 6.96 10.32 -3.03
N ILE A 82 7.45 10.36 -4.27
CA ILE A 82 8.85 10.05 -4.59
C ILE A 82 9.74 11.12 -3.97
N ILE A 83 9.39 12.39 -4.15
CA ILE A 83 10.16 13.51 -3.58
C ILE A 83 10.17 13.42 -2.04
N ASN A 84 9.02 13.20 -1.41
CA ASN A 84 8.92 13.24 0.05
C ASN A 84 9.45 11.99 0.74
N ARG A 85 9.29 10.79 0.15
CA ARG A 85 9.67 9.52 0.82
C ARG A 85 10.95 8.89 0.30
N MET A 86 11.24 8.99 -0.99
CA MET A 86 12.42 8.34 -1.58
C MET A 86 13.62 9.28 -1.64
N ILE A 87 13.41 10.54 -2.02
CA ILE A 87 14.47 11.54 -2.08
C ILE A 87 14.69 12.16 -0.70
N GLY A 88 13.64 12.66 -0.06
CA GLY A 88 13.70 13.20 1.31
C GLY A 88 14.51 14.49 1.49
N VAL A 89 15.22 14.94 0.44
CA VAL A 89 16.07 16.12 0.44
C VAL A 89 15.44 17.25 -0.35
N HIS A 90 15.57 18.48 0.16
CA HIS A 90 15.09 19.67 -0.53
C HIS A 90 15.83 19.87 -1.87
N PRO A 91 15.14 20.08 -3.00
CA PRO A 91 15.77 20.11 -4.33
C PRO A 91 16.83 21.20 -4.49
N LYS A 92 16.66 22.34 -3.80
CA LYS A 92 17.64 23.43 -3.80
C LYS A 92 18.99 23.04 -3.18
N ALA A 93 19.01 22.11 -2.22
CA ALA A 93 20.25 21.59 -1.64
C ALA A 93 21.01 20.75 -2.68
N LEU A 94 20.29 19.90 -3.42
CA LEU A 94 20.85 19.08 -4.50
C LEU A 94 21.38 19.94 -5.65
N ILE A 95 20.66 21.00 -6.05
CA ILE A 95 21.10 21.92 -7.11
C ILE A 95 22.35 22.70 -6.71
N ASN A 96 22.46 23.07 -5.43
CA ASN A 96 23.56 23.88 -4.90
C ASN A 96 24.52 23.03 -4.06
N PHE A 97 24.76 21.78 -4.47
CA PHE A 97 25.54 20.82 -3.69
C PHE A 97 26.95 21.35 -3.35
N ASP A 98 27.63 21.92 -4.34
CA ASP A 98 29.01 22.42 -4.22
C ASP A 98 29.18 23.55 -3.18
N VAL A 99 28.10 24.28 -2.88
CA VAL A 99 28.10 25.38 -1.89
C VAL A 99 27.49 24.98 -0.55
N GLN A 100 27.08 23.71 -0.40
CA GLN A 100 26.65 23.21 0.90
C GLN A 100 27.86 23.10 1.87
N PRO A 101 27.64 23.24 3.18
CA PRO A 101 28.63 22.91 4.19
C PRO A 101 29.21 21.49 3.99
N THR A 102 30.49 21.30 4.29
CA THR A 102 31.18 20.01 4.12
C THR A 102 30.48 18.86 4.86
N GLU A 103 29.84 19.15 5.99
CA GLU A 103 29.07 18.17 6.76
C GLU A 103 27.85 17.65 5.99
N LEU A 104 27.17 18.49 5.21
CA LEU A 104 26.01 18.13 4.40
C LEU A 104 26.39 17.51 3.05
N GLN A 105 27.63 17.69 2.58
CA GLN A 105 28.15 17.02 1.39
C GLN A 105 28.54 15.56 1.66
N ALA A 106 28.76 15.21 2.92
CA ALA A 106 29.19 13.87 3.35
C ALA A 106 28.02 12.95 3.76
N GLU A 107 26.79 13.48 3.76
CA GLU A 107 25.52 12.78 4.06
C GLU A 107 24.87 12.23 2.78
#